data_AF-A0A0F2NA99-F1
#
_entry.id   AF-A0A0F2NA99-F1
#
_cell.length_a   1.000
_cell.length_b   1.000
_cell.length_c   1.000
_cell.angle_alpha   90.00
_cell.angle_beta   90.00
_cell.angle_gamma   90.00
#
_symmetry.space_group_name_H-M   'P 1'
#
loop_
_entity.id
_entity.type
_entity.pdbx_description
1 polymer ?
#
loop_
_entity_poly.entity_id
_entity_poly.type
_entity_poly.pdbx_seq_one_letter_code
_entity_poly.pdbx_strand_id
1 'polypeptide(L)'
;MVKYDPAKLKKISKKCILEEEKTCDNCCDCFVCDLDPAKSCDNCAKCLELADFNAIEISDILLYNEKIFKYAKNGKKKKTTKSDKVQIVTSDDSGGE
;
A
#
# COMPACT_ATOMS: atom_id res chain seq x y z
N MET A 1 -6.03 -7.87 29.64
CA MET A 1 -4.61 -7.45 29.66
C MET A 1 -3.75 -8.66 29.31
N VAL A 2 -3.17 -8.69 28.10
CA VAL A 2 -2.28 -9.79 27.68
C VAL A 2 -0.98 -9.66 28.49
N LYS A 3 -0.62 -10.70 29.24
CA LYS A 3 0.62 -10.75 30.01
C LYS A 3 1.73 -11.23 29.08
N TYR A 4 2.76 -10.40 28.89
CA TYR A 4 3.91 -10.73 28.06
C TYR A 4 5.08 -11.20 28.94
N ASP A 5 5.65 -12.35 28.61
CA ASP A 5 6.80 -12.92 29.31
C ASP A 5 8.09 -12.57 28.56
N PRO A 6 8.90 -11.61 29.07
CA PRO A 6 10.12 -11.17 28.41
C PRO A 6 11.21 -12.25 28.35
N ALA A 7 11.13 -13.31 29.15
CA ALA A 7 12.10 -14.41 29.12
C ALA A 7 11.95 -15.31 27.88
N LYS A 8 10.83 -15.22 27.17
CA LYS A 8 10.57 -15.99 25.93
C LYS A 8 10.94 -15.22 24.64
N LEU A 9 11.51 -14.02 24.77
CA LEU A 9 12.00 -13.25 23.61
C LEU A 9 13.29 -13.83 23.06
N LYS A 10 13.16 -14.66 22.02
CA LYS A 10 14.30 -14.99 21.17
C LYS A 10 14.77 -13.70 20.49
N LYS A 11 15.96 -13.22 20.85
CA LYS A 11 16.54 -11.99 20.31
C LYS A 11 16.93 -12.23 18.84
N ILE A 12 16.03 -11.90 17.92
CA ILE A 12 16.30 -11.92 16.49
C ILE A 12 17.19 -10.71 16.18
N SER A 13 18.37 -10.97 15.60
CA SER A 13 19.22 -9.90 15.10
C SER A 13 18.55 -9.23 13.91
N LYS A 14 18.39 -7.91 13.96
CA LYS A 14 17.86 -7.14 12.83
C LYS A 14 18.93 -7.01 11.75
N LYS A 15 18.54 -7.20 10.49
CA LYS A 15 19.38 -6.90 9.32
C LYS A 15 19.33 -5.41 8.99
N CYS A 16 20.36 -4.90 8.33
CA CYS A 16 20.36 -3.54 7.82
C CYS A 16 19.38 -3.43 6.65
N ILE A 17 18.65 -2.30 6.57
CA ILE A 17 17.70 -2.04 5.47
C ILE A 17 18.40 -1.61 4.18
N LEU A 18 19.58 -1.00 4.30
CA LEU A 18 20.40 -0.57 3.15
C LEU A 18 21.30 -1.71 2.63
N GLU A 19 21.69 -2.65 3.50
CA GLU A 19 22.62 -3.73 3.19
C GLU A 19 22.12 -5.07 3.76
N GLU A 20 21.54 -5.93 2.93
CA GLU A 20 20.91 -7.19 3.36
C GLU A 20 21.86 -8.16 4.08
N GLU A 21 23.14 -8.15 3.70
CA GLU A 21 24.15 -9.02 4.29
C GLU A 21 24.59 -8.53 5.68
N LYS A 22 24.45 -7.23 5.96
CA LYS A 22 24.93 -6.58 7.19
C LYS A 22 23.93 -6.73 8.34
N THR A 23 24.45 -6.99 9.55
CA THR A 23 23.65 -6.91 10.79
C THR A 23 23.56 -5.45 11.22
N CYS A 24 22.37 -4.99 11.61
CA CYS A 24 22.16 -3.61 12.03
C CYS A 24 22.97 -3.31 13.31
N ASP A 25 23.84 -2.32 13.22
CA ASP A 25 24.71 -1.79 14.28
C ASP A 25 24.17 -0.47 14.88
N ASN A 26 22.99 -0.03 14.45
CA ASN A 26 22.38 1.25 14.77
C ASN A 26 23.23 2.47 14.36
N CYS A 27 23.88 2.42 13.17
CA CYS A 27 24.62 3.57 12.63
C CYS A 27 23.75 4.80 12.30
N CYS A 28 22.43 4.62 12.14
CA CYS A 28 21.45 5.66 11.77
C CYS A 28 21.62 6.27 10.37
N ASP A 29 22.46 5.71 9.50
CA ASP A 29 22.63 6.20 8.12
C ASP A 29 21.34 6.12 7.29
N CYS A 30 20.49 5.12 7.57
CA CYS A 30 19.18 4.99 6.92
C CYS A 30 18.19 6.13 7.23
N PHE A 31 18.51 7.03 8.17
CA PHE A 31 17.74 8.23 8.46
C PHE A 31 18.26 9.47 7.73
N VAL A 32 19.34 9.37 6.97
CA VAL A 32 19.91 10.48 6.18
C VAL A 32 19.38 10.40 4.76
N CYS A 33 19.05 11.56 4.16
CA CYS A 33 18.60 11.58 2.77
C CYS A 33 19.78 11.37 1.81
N ASP A 34 19.65 10.41 0.90
CA ASP A 34 20.69 10.10 -0.10
C ASP A 34 20.99 11.27 -1.06
N LEU A 35 19.99 12.14 -1.30
CA LEU A 35 20.16 13.33 -2.15
C LEU A 35 20.74 14.54 -1.41
N ASP A 36 20.49 14.65 -0.11
CA ASP A 36 20.86 15.81 0.68
C ASP A 36 21.26 15.38 2.10
N PRO A 37 22.57 15.27 2.39
CA PRO A 37 23.05 14.79 3.69
C PRO A 37 22.70 15.74 4.85
N ALA A 38 22.24 16.97 4.58
CA ALA A 38 21.74 17.87 5.61
C ALA A 38 20.28 17.60 6.01
N LYS A 39 19.57 16.72 5.30
CA LYS A 39 18.15 16.38 5.56
C LYS A 39 18.00 14.99 6.15
N SER A 40 17.03 14.85 7.04
CA SER A 40 16.52 13.54 7.43
C SER A 40 15.69 12.93 6.31
N CYS A 41 15.83 11.64 6.07
CA CYS A 41 15.02 10.90 5.11
C CYS A 41 13.58 10.81 5.61
N ASP A 42 12.65 11.34 4.82
CA ASP A 42 11.20 11.30 5.03
C ASP A 42 10.50 10.27 4.11
N ASN A 43 11.29 9.40 3.46
CA ASN A 43 10.84 8.43 2.47
C ASN A 43 10.06 9.06 1.28
N CYS A 44 10.39 10.29 0.88
CA CYS A 44 9.75 10.96 -0.27
C CYS A 44 10.09 10.35 -1.64
N ALA A 45 10.97 9.33 -1.69
CA ALA A 45 11.36 8.59 -2.89
C ALA A 45 11.98 9.44 -4.02
N LYS A 46 12.37 10.70 -3.78
CA LYS A 46 13.04 11.54 -4.80
C LYS A 46 14.43 11.04 -5.18
N CYS A 47 15.10 10.31 -4.28
CA CYS A 47 16.39 9.67 -4.53
C CYS A 47 16.28 8.44 -5.44
N LEU A 48 15.07 7.90 -5.59
CA LEU A 48 14.79 6.90 -6.59
C LEU A 48 14.61 7.64 -7.91
N GLU A 49 15.54 7.46 -8.84
CA GLU A 49 15.35 7.89 -10.22
C GLU A 49 14.01 7.31 -10.73
N LEU A 50 13.40 7.93 -11.75
CA LEU A 50 12.28 7.29 -12.45
C LEU A 50 12.80 5.99 -13.09
N ALA A 51 12.75 4.90 -12.34
CA ALA A 51 12.82 3.58 -12.91
C ALA A 51 11.58 3.41 -13.79
N ASP A 52 11.74 2.74 -14.94
CA ASP A 52 10.61 2.26 -15.72
C ASP A 52 9.84 1.24 -14.87
N PHE A 53 8.92 1.74 -14.04
CA PHE A 53 8.06 0.87 -13.24
C PHE A 53 7.08 0.19 -14.18
N ASN A 54 7.00 -1.13 -14.07
CA ASN A 54 5.90 -1.86 -14.69
C ASN A 54 4.59 -1.42 -14.03
N ALA A 55 3.81 -0.62 -14.75
CA ALA A 55 2.48 -0.23 -14.31
C ALA A 55 1.53 -1.44 -14.43
N ILE A 56 0.83 -1.76 -13.34
CA ILE A 56 -0.31 -2.68 -13.38
C ILE A 56 -1.56 -1.80 -13.40
N GLU A 57 -2.26 -1.79 -14.53
CA GLU A 57 -3.54 -1.08 -14.64
C GLU A 57 -4.62 -1.84 -13.86
N ILE A 58 -5.24 -1.16 -12.89
CA ILE A 58 -6.41 -1.69 -12.18
C ILE A 58 -7.64 -1.31 -12.98
N SER A 59 -8.26 -2.27 -13.65
CA SER A 59 -9.46 -2.00 -14.45
C SER A 59 -10.71 -1.79 -13.60
N ASP A 60 -10.79 -2.41 -12.41
CA ASP A 60 -11.97 -2.33 -11.54
C ASP A 60 -11.64 -2.73 -10.09
N ILE A 61 -12.43 -2.24 -9.12
CA ILE A 61 -12.32 -2.58 -7.68
C ILE A 61 -13.65 -3.17 -7.24
N LEU A 62 -13.67 -4.49 -7.03
CA LEU A 62 -14.90 -5.21 -6.63
C LEU A 62 -15.13 -5.09 -5.12
N LEU A 63 -16.25 -4.45 -4.75
CA LEU A 63 -16.70 -4.40 -3.36
C LEU A 63 -17.52 -5.66 -3.02
N TYR A 64 -17.55 -6.04 -1.73
CA TYR A 64 -18.18 -7.30 -1.27
C TYR A 64 -19.65 -7.49 -1.69
N ASN A 65 -20.35 -6.38 -1.96
CA ASN A 65 -21.75 -6.37 -2.38
C ASN A 65 -21.94 -6.41 -3.91
N GLU A 66 -20.85 -6.44 -4.67
CA GLU A 66 -20.84 -6.45 -6.13
C GLU A 66 -20.66 -7.89 -6.63
N LYS A 67 -21.65 -8.38 -7.39
CA LYS A 67 -21.60 -9.70 -7.99
C LYS A 67 -20.49 -9.71 -9.06
N ILE A 68 -19.50 -10.57 -8.90
CA ILE A 68 -18.38 -10.72 -9.84
C ILE A 68 -18.90 -11.19 -11.21
N PHE A 69 -18.88 -10.31 -12.22
CA PHE A 69 -19.10 -10.69 -13.60
C PHE A 69 -17.79 -11.20 -14.20
N LYS A 70 -17.78 -12.46 -14.66
CA LYS A 70 -16.62 -13.04 -15.34
C LYS A 70 -16.42 -12.35 -16.69
N TYR A 71 -15.33 -11.61 -16.85
CA TYR A 71 -14.95 -11.06 -18.15
C TYR A 71 -14.52 -12.20 -19.09
N ALA A 72 -15.38 -12.57 -20.02
CA ALA A 72 -15.03 -13.42 -21.15
C ALA A 72 -14.22 -12.58 -22.16
N LYS A 73 -12.96 -12.97 -22.43
CA LYS A 73 -12.22 -12.43 -23.57
C LYS A 73 -13.00 -12.70 -24.86
N ASN A 74 -13.17 -11.64 -25.63
CA ASN A 74 -13.64 -11.55 -27.02
C ASN A 74 -15.16 -11.43 -27.26
N GLY A 75 -15.57 -10.18 -27.54
CA GLY A 75 -16.48 -9.82 -28.61
C GLY A 75 -17.84 -10.51 -28.65
N LYS A 76 -18.80 -10.05 -27.83
CA LYS A 76 -20.24 -9.92 -28.14
C LYS A 76 -20.97 -9.32 -26.93
N LYS A 77 -21.50 -8.10 -27.09
CA LYS A 77 -22.38 -7.46 -26.10
C LYS A 77 -23.55 -8.39 -25.77
N LYS A 78 -23.75 -8.75 -24.50
CA LYS A 78 -25.01 -9.36 -24.03
C LYS A 78 -25.56 -8.61 -22.82
N LYS A 79 -26.89 -8.45 -22.88
CA LYS A 79 -27.76 -7.56 -22.13
C LYS A 79 -27.71 -7.77 -20.61
N THR A 80 -27.84 -6.64 -19.93
CA THR A 80 -28.28 -6.44 -18.54
C THR A 80 -29.52 -7.26 -18.17
N THR A 81 -29.63 -7.68 -16.91
CA THR A 81 -30.93 -7.98 -16.27
C THR A 81 -31.12 -7.14 -15.01
N LYS A 82 -32.37 -6.68 -14.89
CA LYS A 82 -32.95 -5.60 -14.11
C LYS A 82 -33.07 -5.89 -12.60
N SER A 83 -33.25 -4.80 -11.83
CA SER A 83 -33.72 -4.71 -10.43
C SER A 83 -32.66 -5.07 -9.39
N ASP A 84 -32.29 -4.23 -8.42
CA ASP A 84 -33.15 -3.40 -7.56
C ASP A 84 -32.55 -2.03 -7.25
N LYS A 85 -33.45 -1.08 -7.02
CA LYS A 85 -33.20 0.31 -6.63
C LYS A 85 -32.47 0.36 -5.28
N VAL A 86 -31.16 0.58 -5.28
CA VAL A 86 -30.43 1.00 -4.06
C VAL A 86 -30.29 2.51 -4.10
N GLN A 87 -30.97 3.18 -3.17
CA GLN A 87 -30.80 4.61 -2.93
C GLN A 87 -29.40 4.82 -2.35
N ILE A 88 -28.54 5.48 -3.11
CA ILE A 88 -27.28 6.01 -2.60
C ILE A 88 -27.66 7.23 -1.77
N VAL A 89 -27.59 7.10 -0.44
CA VAL A 89 -27.51 8.28 0.42
C VAL A 89 -26.08 8.77 0.34
N THR A 90 -25.84 9.81 -0.44
CA THR A 90 -24.65 10.65 -0.26
C THR A 90 -24.90 11.45 1.00
N SER A 91 -24.22 11.10 2.10
CA SER A 91 -24.05 12.05 3.18
C SER A 91 -23.16 13.16 2.64
N ASP A 92 -23.78 14.28 2.32
CA ASP A 92 -23.14 15.52 1.91
C ASP A 92 -22.14 15.95 3.00
N ASP A 93 -20.84 15.78 2.75
CA ASP A 93 -19.81 16.47 3.54
C ASP A 93 -19.76 17.92 3.04
N SER A 94 -20.72 18.69 3.54
CA SER A 94 -20.80 20.12 3.35
C SER A 94 -19.72 20.75 4.22
N GLY A 95 -18.72 21.34 3.59
CA GLY A 95 -17.74 22.18 4.27
C GLY A 95 -18.37 23.38 4.99
N GLY A 96 -17.69 23.79 6.05
CA GLY A 96 -17.89 25.03 6.82
C GLY A 96 -17.19 24.88 8.17
N GLU A 97 -16.39 25.80 8.69
CA GLU A 97 -15.90 27.14 8.31
C GLU A 97 -14.44 27.26 8.80
#